data_AF-W2WQZ3-F1
#
_entry.id   AF-W2WQZ3-F1
#
_cell.length_a   1.000
_cell.length_b   1.000
_cell.length_c   1.000
_cell.angle_alpha   90.00
_cell.angle_beta   90.00
_cell.angle_gamma   90.00
#
_symmetry.space_group_name_H-M   'P 1'
#
loop_
_entity.id
_entity.type
_entity.pdbx_description
1 polymer ?
#
loop_
_entity_poly.entity_id
_entity_poly.type
_entity_poly.pdbx_seq_one_letter_code
_entity_poly.pdbx_strand_id
1 'polypeptide(L)'
;MGGVYTRVLNVASLRPGDHVCIWDFSRWPISYQHHGIVWASGATAADIRVCHVWSPLEGFQEAQADSCFRISTLEEFLDNRKQKHLRLVEYHTSGLREVLSRWGEVHLSKADLPEVVLARCKFLLGLGRGDFNIFTQNCEHAAHWCMTGEQWCKQTLTKVKGRVPFEKRLVKEDVDALVKQVEEIKEISRCVVSNVLKLSGSNVFLRVKGNHYVQVQADGTVGIVPQGDDPTTCGRTAFRLECYARGYNSIRVRFFHEDTGCYMFSRSTLSCFRDLRMKEPLGVRGKSGLTWEYSSLGYLRSMNQHRRYVGARDDGLLLDVSMRGDAVRVEFVACEGAAEAYTPPDIHQVTRTYNHEKSIQYTESQSMRDYKAAELTKSSPTSSTTTPTTERAAAVAALPTLVESV
;
A
#
# COMPACT_ATOMS: atom_id res chain seq x y z
N MET A 1 16.04 13.19 8.99
CA MET A 1 14.73 12.84 9.58
C MET A 1 13.73 12.57 8.45
N GLY A 2 12.92 11.52 8.51
CA GLY A 2 11.90 11.21 7.47
C GLY A 2 10.83 12.30 7.35
N GLY A 3 10.10 12.32 6.23
CA GLY A 3 9.13 13.38 5.95
C GLY A 3 8.05 13.48 7.03
N VAL A 4 7.69 14.69 7.46
CA VAL A 4 6.57 14.91 8.42
C VAL A 4 5.24 14.39 7.84
N TYR A 5 5.13 14.38 6.52
CA TYR A 5 3.90 14.07 5.78
C TYR A 5 3.58 12.58 5.66
N THR A 6 4.59 11.71 5.73
CA THR A 6 4.44 10.26 5.62
C THR A 6 4.21 9.60 6.98
N ARG A 7 4.26 10.34 8.09
CA ARG A 7 4.09 9.79 9.45
C ARG A 7 2.66 9.33 9.70
N VAL A 8 2.52 8.10 10.18
CA VAL A 8 1.24 7.57 10.67
C VAL A 8 0.98 8.13 12.07
N LEU A 9 0.06 9.09 12.18
CA LEU A 9 -0.31 9.70 13.46
C LEU A 9 -1.31 8.85 14.24
N ASN A 10 -2.29 8.28 13.53
CA ASN A 10 -3.28 7.37 14.08
C ASN A 10 -3.24 6.05 13.31
N VAL A 11 -2.97 4.94 14.00
CA VAL A 11 -2.93 3.61 13.37
C VAL A 11 -4.30 3.15 12.93
N ALA A 12 -5.39 3.59 13.59
CA ALA A 12 -6.75 3.26 13.21
C ALA A 12 -7.15 3.82 11.82
N SER A 13 -6.37 4.76 11.28
CA SER A 13 -6.55 5.30 9.93
C SER A 13 -5.92 4.44 8.83
N LEU A 14 -5.18 3.38 9.19
CA LEU A 14 -4.64 2.40 8.25
C LEU A 14 -5.74 1.55 7.64
N ARG A 15 -5.64 1.28 6.34
CA ARG A 15 -6.63 0.52 5.56
C ARG A 15 -5.95 -0.61 4.77
N PRO A 16 -6.65 -1.72 4.47
CA PRO A 16 -6.08 -2.84 3.73
C PRO A 16 -5.46 -2.42 2.39
N GLY A 17 -4.26 -2.90 2.08
CA GLY A 17 -3.48 -2.48 0.92
C GLY A 17 -2.67 -1.19 1.10
N ASP A 18 -2.66 -0.57 2.28
CA ASP A 18 -1.70 0.50 2.59
C ASP A 18 -0.29 -0.10 2.76
N HIS A 19 0.70 0.45 2.07
CA HIS A 19 2.11 0.10 2.27
C HIS A 19 2.68 0.95 3.42
N VAL A 20 3.13 0.29 4.47
CA VAL A 20 3.79 0.91 5.62
C VAL A 20 5.26 0.53 5.70
N CYS A 21 6.08 1.43 6.24
CA CYS A 21 7.43 1.11 6.65
C CYS A 21 7.75 1.66 8.04
N ILE A 22 8.57 0.96 8.80
CA ILE A 22 9.00 1.37 10.14
C ILE A 22 10.52 1.52 10.16
N TRP A 23 10.99 2.71 10.52
CA TRP A 23 12.43 2.94 10.70
C TRP A 23 12.96 2.26 11.95
N ASP A 24 14.03 1.50 11.76
CA ASP A 24 14.87 1.00 12.82
C ASP A 24 16.14 1.85 12.94
N PHE A 25 16.32 2.43 14.13
CA PHE A 25 17.50 3.21 14.51
C PHE A 25 18.34 2.51 15.58
N SER A 26 17.92 1.33 16.04
CA SER A 26 18.59 0.60 17.12
C SER A 26 19.96 0.06 16.70
N ARG A 27 20.19 -0.15 15.39
CA ARG A 27 21.40 -0.76 14.81
C ARG A 27 22.39 0.25 14.23
N TRP A 28 22.53 1.42 14.87
CA TRP A 28 23.50 2.45 14.46
C TRP A 28 24.91 1.85 14.28
N PRO A 29 25.61 2.09 13.16
CA PRO A 29 25.37 3.14 12.16
C PRO A 29 24.44 2.77 10.99
N ILE A 30 23.87 1.55 10.97
CA ILE A 30 23.04 1.06 9.87
C ILE A 30 21.55 1.30 10.20
N SER A 31 20.97 2.35 9.62
CA SER A 31 19.51 2.53 9.67
C SER A 31 18.85 1.70 8.58
N TYR A 32 17.82 0.92 8.95
CA TYR A 32 17.05 0.09 8.04
C TYR A 32 15.56 0.44 8.15
N GLN A 33 14.79 0.22 7.09
CA GLN A 33 13.33 0.25 7.17
C GLN A 33 12.79 -1.12 6.89
N HIS A 34 11.87 -1.54 7.75
CA HIS A 34 11.10 -2.75 7.56
C HIS A 34 9.77 -2.41 6.90
N HIS A 35 9.44 -3.11 5.82
CA HIS A 35 8.30 -2.81 4.96
C HIS A 35 7.21 -3.88 5.10
N GLY A 36 5.96 -3.46 5.03
CA GLY A 36 4.80 -4.34 5.09
C GLY A 36 3.56 -3.71 4.46
N ILE A 37 2.58 -4.55 4.14
CA ILE A 37 1.28 -4.13 3.61
C ILE A 37 0.23 -4.40 4.67
N VAL A 38 -0.60 -3.40 4.99
CA VAL A 38 -1.74 -3.59 5.88
C VAL A 38 -2.69 -4.62 5.27
N TRP A 39 -2.90 -5.72 5.96
CA TRP A 39 -3.79 -6.80 5.55
C TRP A 39 -5.22 -6.58 6.05
N ALA A 40 -5.37 -6.20 7.32
CA ALA A 40 -6.66 -5.91 7.94
C ALA A 40 -6.56 -4.68 8.85
N SER A 41 -7.60 -3.85 8.84
CA SER A 41 -7.74 -2.70 9.74
C SER A 41 -8.13 -3.13 11.15
N GLY A 42 -7.88 -2.25 12.11
CA GLY A 42 -8.26 -2.43 13.50
C GLY A 42 -8.20 -1.09 14.25
N ALA A 43 -8.72 -1.05 15.48
CA ALA A 43 -8.70 0.15 16.30
C ALA A 43 -7.31 0.37 16.95
N THR A 44 -6.64 -0.73 17.32
CA THR A 44 -5.35 -0.73 17.99
C THR A 44 -4.28 -1.46 17.17
N ALA A 45 -3.01 -1.35 17.58
CA ALA A 45 -1.92 -2.06 16.94
C ALA A 45 -2.04 -3.59 17.08
N ALA A 46 -2.63 -4.07 18.19
CA ALA A 46 -2.93 -5.49 18.38
C ALA A 46 -4.01 -6.02 17.42
N ASP A 47 -4.92 -5.17 16.94
CA ASP A 47 -6.02 -5.55 16.05
C ASP A 47 -5.61 -5.52 14.57
N ILE A 48 -4.74 -4.57 14.20
CA ILE A 48 -4.29 -4.39 12.82
C ILE A 48 -3.41 -5.58 12.42
N ARG A 49 -3.60 -6.06 11.19
CA ARG A 49 -2.79 -7.13 10.60
C ARG A 49 -1.92 -6.58 9.48
N VAL A 50 -0.67 -7.04 9.41
CA VAL A 50 0.31 -6.62 8.39
C VAL A 50 0.90 -7.85 7.71
N CYS A 51 0.88 -7.86 6.38
CA CYS A 51 1.60 -8.79 5.52
C CYS A 51 3.02 -8.29 5.30
N HIS A 52 4.03 -9.09 5.66
CA HIS A 52 5.43 -8.70 5.48
C HIS A 52 6.37 -9.91 5.55
N VAL A 53 7.60 -9.73 5.08
CA VAL A 53 8.65 -10.75 5.23
C VAL A 53 9.26 -10.64 6.63
N TRP A 54 9.14 -11.68 7.44
CA TRP A 54 9.63 -11.69 8.82
C TRP A 54 9.80 -13.12 9.36
N SER A 55 10.47 -13.23 10.50
CA SER A 55 10.56 -14.44 11.32
C SER A 55 10.45 -14.07 12.79
N PRO A 56 9.68 -14.81 13.62
CA PRO A 56 9.60 -14.62 15.06
C PRO A 56 10.82 -15.16 15.80
N LEU A 57 11.75 -15.83 15.11
CA LEU A 57 12.95 -16.37 15.73
C LEU A 57 13.95 -15.25 16.05
N GLU A 58 14.58 -15.32 17.22
CA GLU A 58 15.53 -14.29 17.68
C GLU A 58 16.96 -14.50 17.13
N GLY A 59 17.32 -15.75 16.79
CA GLY A 59 18.64 -16.09 16.25
C GLY A 59 18.82 -15.59 14.82
N PHE A 60 19.94 -14.93 14.50
CA PHE A 60 20.12 -14.28 13.19
C PHE A 60 20.10 -15.27 12.01
N GLN A 61 20.79 -16.40 12.13
CA GLN A 61 20.86 -17.41 11.07
C GLN A 61 19.52 -18.13 10.91
N GLU A 62 18.90 -18.47 12.03
CA GLU A 62 17.60 -19.14 12.09
C GLU A 62 16.49 -18.23 11.55
N ALA A 63 16.48 -16.96 11.95
CA ALA A 63 15.54 -15.96 11.47
C ALA A 63 15.71 -15.68 9.99
N GLN A 64 16.96 -15.64 9.48
CA GLN A 64 17.20 -15.48 8.06
C GLN A 64 16.69 -16.69 7.25
N ALA A 65 16.87 -17.91 7.76
CA ALA A 65 16.39 -19.12 7.10
C ALA A 65 14.86 -19.27 7.15
N ASP A 66 14.22 -18.92 8.27
CA ASP A 66 12.77 -18.98 8.44
C ASP A 66 12.03 -17.78 7.83
N SER A 67 12.71 -16.66 7.56
CA SER A 67 12.10 -15.44 7.02
C SER A 67 11.25 -15.72 5.80
N CYS A 68 9.95 -15.45 5.93
CA CYS A 68 8.98 -15.66 4.87
C CYS A 68 7.89 -14.61 4.96
N PHE A 69 7.18 -14.41 3.86
CA PHE A 69 6.06 -13.50 3.79
C PHE A 69 4.89 -14.08 4.61
N ARG A 70 4.47 -13.38 5.66
CA ARG A 70 3.47 -13.84 6.62
C ARG A 70 2.61 -12.68 7.13
N ILE A 71 1.57 -13.02 7.86
CA ILE A 71 0.69 -12.07 8.53
C ILE A 71 1.07 -12.03 10.01
N SER A 72 1.29 -10.83 10.53
CA SER A 72 1.50 -10.56 11.96
C SER A 72 0.53 -9.47 12.44
N THR A 73 0.50 -9.22 13.74
CA THR A 73 -0.08 -7.98 14.28
C THR A 73 0.79 -6.76 13.91
N LEU A 74 0.24 -5.55 13.99
CA LEU A 74 1.05 -4.34 13.83
C LEU A 74 2.06 -4.20 14.99
N GLU A 75 1.77 -4.70 16.19
CA GLU A 75 2.71 -4.70 17.32
C GLU A 75 3.95 -5.54 17.02
N GLU A 76 3.76 -6.75 16.52
CA GLU A 76 4.84 -7.63 16.06
C GLU A 76 5.62 -7.00 14.91
N PHE A 77 4.92 -6.38 13.95
CA PHE A 77 5.56 -5.64 12.86
C PHE A 77 6.40 -4.46 13.37
N LEU A 78 5.95 -3.78 14.43
CA LEU A 78 6.69 -2.68 15.04
C LEU A 78 7.90 -3.19 15.82
N ASP A 79 7.92 -4.40 16.34
CA ASP A 79 9.06 -5.02 17.04
C ASP A 79 9.77 -4.04 18.00
N ASN A 80 9.02 -3.58 19.01
CA ASN A 80 9.47 -2.60 20.02
C ASN A 80 9.87 -1.19 19.48
N ARG A 81 9.75 -0.93 18.17
CA ARG A 81 10.01 0.39 17.58
C ARG A 81 8.84 1.34 17.84
N LYS A 82 9.17 2.59 18.16
CA LYS A 82 8.18 3.62 18.49
C LYS A 82 7.31 3.96 17.27
N GLN A 83 5.99 4.02 17.45
CA GLN A 83 5.02 4.39 16.38
C GLN A 83 5.38 5.69 15.65
N LYS A 84 6.02 6.66 16.31
CA LYS A 84 6.50 7.90 15.66
C LYS A 84 7.47 7.66 14.49
N HIS A 85 8.02 6.45 14.35
CA HIS A 85 8.87 6.01 13.24
C HIS A 85 8.11 5.29 12.12
N LEU A 86 6.83 4.94 12.33
CA LEU A 86 5.96 4.32 11.35
C LEU A 86 5.59 5.35 10.27
N ARG A 87 5.66 4.91 9.02
CA ARG A 87 5.40 5.71 7.82
C ARG A 87 4.43 4.99 6.90
N LEU A 88 3.60 5.77 6.23
CA LEU A 88 2.87 5.36 5.03
C LEU A 88 3.75 5.68 3.81
N VAL A 89 3.99 4.67 2.98
CA VAL A 89 4.78 4.81 1.76
C VAL A 89 3.95 5.47 0.67
N GLU A 90 4.50 6.47 0.01
CA GLU A 90 3.82 7.23 -1.03
C GLU A 90 4.22 6.76 -2.43
N TYR A 91 3.23 6.76 -3.32
CA TYR A 91 3.39 6.37 -4.73
C TYR A 91 2.93 7.49 -5.66
N HIS A 92 3.36 7.42 -6.92
CA HIS A 92 2.98 8.36 -7.98
C HIS A 92 3.35 9.83 -7.62
N THR A 93 4.52 10.05 -7.02
CA THR A 93 5.00 11.40 -6.67
C THR A 93 5.77 12.07 -7.81
N SER A 94 6.17 13.33 -7.65
CA SER A 94 7.06 14.01 -8.59
C SER A 94 8.53 13.58 -8.39
N GLY A 95 9.35 13.69 -9.45
CA GLY A 95 10.79 13.38 -9.40
C GLY A 95 11.54 14.18 -8.33
N LEU A 96 11.26 15.48 -8.21
CA LEU A 96 11.85 16.30 -7.14
C LEU A 96 11.52 15.75 -5.74
N ARG A 97 10.28 15.28 -5.52
CA ARG A 97 9.89 14.72 -4.23
C ARG A 97 10.58 13.39 -3.96
N GLU A 98 10.74 12.55 -4.98
CA GLU A 98 11.48 11.30 -4.84
C GLU A 98 12.94 11.53 -4.47
N VAL A 99 13.60 12.53 -5.05
CA VAL A 99 14.97 12.94 -4.74
C VAL A 99 15.08 13.51 -3.32
N LEU A 100 14.11 14.33 -2.89
CA LEU A 100 14.11 14.93 -1.55
C LEU A 100 13.66 13.95 -0.45
N SER A 101 12.92 12.90 -0.81
CA SER A 101 12.51 11.86 0.14
C SER A 101 13.70 10.99 0.54
N ARG A 102 13.77 10.61 1.81
CA ARG A 102 14.74 9.61 2.27
C ARG A 102 14.31 8.22 1.78
N TRP A 103 15.26 7.27 1.82
CA TRP A 103 15.13 5.85 1.45
C TRP A 103 13.72 5.26 1.62
N GLY A 104 13.26 4.47 0.63
CA GLY A 104 12.06 3.62 0.66
C GLY A 104 10.67 4.25 0.94
N GLU A 105 10.57 5.53 1.30
CA GLU A 105 9.29 6.16 1.70
C GLU A 105 8.44 6.67 0.53
N VAL A 106 9.05 6.86 -0.63
CA VAL A 106 8.43 7.52 -1.79
C VAL A 106 8.94 6.91 -3.08
N HIS A 107 8.00 6.56 -3.97
CA HIS A 107 8.25 5.98 -5.29
C HIS A 107 7.55 6.76 -6.41
N LEU A 108 8.19 6.87 -7.58
CA LEU A 108 7.56 7.39 -8.80
C LEU A 108 6.47 6.47 -9.37
N SER A 109 6.63 5.16 -9.19
CA SER A 109 5.72 4.16 -9.74
C SER A 109 4.29 4.38 -9.24
N LYS A 110 3.31 4.08 -10.10
CA LYS A 110 1.91 4.16 -9.72
C LYS A 110 1.51 2.91 -8.94
N ALA A 111 0.92 3.08 -7.76
CA ALA A 111 0.36 1.98 -7.01
C ALA A 111 -0.90 1.40 -7.70
N ASP A 112 -1.02 0.08 -7.62
CA ASP A 112 -2.22 -0.66 -8.01
C ASP A 112 -3.35 -0.49 -6.98
N LEU A 113 -4.53 -1.03 -7.32
CA LEU A 113 -5.68 -1.07 -6.41
C LEU A 113 -5.41 -1.89 -5.16
N PRO A 114 -5.99 -1.52 -4.01
CA PRO A 114 -5.88 -2.30 -2.77
C PRO A 114 -6.19 -3.79 -2.96
N GLU A 115 -7.22 -4.11 -3.74
CA GLU A 115 -7.62 -5.49 -4.00
C GLU A 115 -6.57 -6.26 -4.82
N VAL A 116 -5.90 -5.60 -5.77
CA VAL A 116 -4.75 -6.17 -6.51
C VAL A 116 -3.56 -6.37 -5.57
N VAL A 117 -3.28 -5.39 -4.72
CA VAL A 117 -2.19 -5.45 -3.72
C VAL A 117 -2.43 -6.63 -2.77
N LEU A 118 -3.64 -6.79 -2.27
CA LEU A 118 -4.01 -7.86 -1.34
C LEU A 118 -4.02 -9.24 -2.01
N ALA A 119 -4.43 -9.34 -3.28
CA ALA A 119 -4.31 -10.58 -4.05
C ALA A 119 -2.84 -11.02 -4.20
N ARG A 120 -1.93 -10.07 -4.45
CA ARG A 120 -0.48 -10.32 -4.47
C ARG A 120 0.07 -10.69 -3.09
N CYS A 121 -0.36 -10.01 -2.03
CA CYS A 121 0.04 -10.36 -0.66
C CYS A 121 -0.38 -11.80 -0.32
N LYS A 122 -1.63 -12.15 -0.66
CA LYS A 122 -2.17 -13.50 -0.47
C LYS A 122 -1.33 -14.55 -1.19
N PHE A 123 -0.96 -14.29 -2.44
CA PHE A 123 -0.11 -15.20 -3.22
C PHE A 123 1.27 -15.42 -2.58
N LEU A 124 1.85 -14.40 -1.97
CA LEU A 124 3.15 -14.52 -1.31
C LEU A 124 3.11 -15.25 0.03
N LEU A 125 1.94 -15.45 0.66
CA LEU A 125 1.87 -16.05 1.99
C LEU A 125 2.60 -17.41 2.06
N GLY A 126 3.57 -17.50 2.96
CA GLY A 126 4.45 -18.65 3.14
C GLY A 126 5.75 -18.58 2.30
N LEU A 127 5.76 -17.85 1.19
CA LEU A 127 6.94 -17.78 0.32
C LEU A 127 8.11 -17.03 0.97
N GLY A 128 9.34 -17.44 0.64
CA GLY A 128 10.56 -16.75 1.03
C GLY A 128 11.52 -17.54 1.94
N ARG A 129 11.06 -18.63 2.59
CA ARG A 129 11.94 -19.48 3.41
C ARG A 129 13.13 -19.98 2.59
N GLY A 130 14.34 -19.75 3.08
CA GLY A 130 15.59 -20.08 2.39
C GLY A 130 15.94 -19.21 1.16
N ASP A 131 15.03 -18.35 0.69
CA ASP A 131 15.23 -17.47 -0.48
C ASP A 131 15.34 -15.98 -0.08
N PHE A 132 15.03 -15.63 1.17
CA PHE A 132 15.13 -14.27 1.70
C PHE A 132 16.58 -13.78 1.74
N ASN A 133 16.81 -12.58 1.21
CA ASN A 133 18.12 -11.93 1.24
C ASN A 133 17.97 -10.42 1.43
N ILE A 134 18.61 -9.89 2.47
CA ILE A 134 18.54 -8.48 2.88
C ILE A 134 18.97 -7.52 1.75
N PHE A 135 19.85 -7.95 0.85
CA PHE A 135 20.40 -7.11 -0.22
C PHE A 135 19.68 -7.28 -1.57
N THR A 136 19.12 -8.47 -1.85
CA THR A 136 18.60 -8.79 -3.19
C THR A 136 17.14 -9.19 -3.24
N GLN A 137 16.56 -9.73 -2.16
CA GLN A 137 15.14 -10.15 -2.08
C GLN A 137 14.62 -9.89 -0.66
N ASN A 138 14.54 -8.61 -0.32
CA ASN A 138 14.19 -8.14 1.01
C ASN A 138 12.70 -7.77 1.14
N CYS A 139 12.30 -7.26 2.31
CA CYS A 139 10.92 -6.88 2.56
C CYS A 139 10.42 -5.75 1.64
N GLU A 140 11.29 -4.81 1.21
CA GLU A 140 10.94 -3.72 0.30
C GLU A 140 10.63 -4.26 -1.09
N HIS A 141 11.43 -5.21 -1.62
CA HIS A 141 11.17 -5.84 -2.91
C HIS A 141 9.78 -6.51 -2.94
N ALA A 142 9.45 -7.27 -1.90
CA ALA A 142 8.16 -7.95 -1.80
C ALA A 142 6.99 -6.96 -1.67
N ALA A 143 7.12 -5.95 -0.81
CA ALA A 143 6.08 -4.94 -0.61
C ALA A 143 5.89 -4.06 -1.86
N HIS A 144 6.98 -3.63 -2.50
CA HIS A 144 6.92 -2.85 -3.74
C HIS A 144 6.30 -3.66 -4.89
N TRP A 145 6.62 -4.95 -5.01
CA TRP A 145 5.99 -5.83 -5.99
C TRP A 145 4.49 -6.00 -5.71
N CYS A 146 4.09 -6.14 -4.45
CA CYS A 146 2.65 -6.14 -4.12
C CYS A 146 1.98 -4.84 -4.59
N MET A 147 2.63 -3.70 -4.40
CA MET A 147 2.09 -2.38 -4.77
C MET A 147 2.06 -2.10 -6.28
N THR A 148 2.99 -2.64 -7.07
CA THR A 148 3.23 -2.18 -8.45
C THR A 148 3.36 -3.28 -9.49
N GLY A 149 3.58 -4.53 -9.06
CA GLY A 149 3.97 -5.64 -9.92
C GLY A 149 5.46 -5.64 -10.29
N GLU A 150 6.26 -4.68 -9.82
CA GLU A 150 7.71 -4.63 -10.05
C GLU A 150 8.51 -4.93 -8.78
N GLN A 151 9.55 -5.77 -8.91
CA GLN A 151 10.49 -6.08 -7.82
C GLN A 151 11.60 -5.02 -7.78
N TRP A 152 11.40 -3.98 -6.96
CA TRP A 152 12.34 -2.88 -6.79
C TRP A 152 12.56 -2.57 -5.32
N CYS A 153 13.79 -2.20 -4.97
CA CYS A 153 14.16 -1.77 -3.63
C CYS A 153 14.97 -0.48 -3.74
N LYS A 154 14.48 0.58 -3.10
CA LYS A 154 15.15 1.89 -3.06
C LYS A 154 16.29 1.89 -2.04
N GLN A 155 16.21 1.09 -0.97
CA GLN A 155 17.29 0.97 0.02
C GLN A 155 18.60 0.47 -0.59
N THR A 156 18.52 -0.53 -1.47
CA THR A 156 19.69 -1.16 -2.09
C THR A 156 19.88 -0.75 -3.56
N LEU A 157 18.94 0.02 -4.13
CA LEU A 157 18.90 0.41 -5.54
C LEU A 157 18.95 -0.79 -6.49
N THR A 158 18.28 -1.88 -6.11
CA THR A 158 18.27 -3.14 -6.87
C THR A 158 16.93 -3.39 -7.55
N LYS A 159 16.98 -3.86 -8.80
CA LYS A 159 15.85 -4.44 -9.53
C LYS A 159 16.09 -5.93 -9.69
N VAL A 160 15.15 -6.75 -9.25
CA VAL A 160 15.24 -8.20 -9.43
C VAL A 160 14.53 -8.62 -10.70
N LYS A 161 15.15 -9.53 -11.47
CA LYS A 161 14.52 -10.14 -12.65
C LYS A 161 13.61 -11.28 -12.20
N GLY A 162 12.39 -11.29 -12.72
CA GLY A 162 11.38 -12.31 -12.44
C GLY A 162 9.97 -11.74 -12.46
N ARG A 163 8.97 -12.59 -12.71
CA ARG A 163 7.55 -12.19 -12.70
C ARG A 163 7.05 -11.90 -11.29
N VAL A 164 7.56 -12.63 -10.30
CA VAL A 164 7.13 -12.57 -8.90
C VAL A 164 8.32 -12.72 -7.93
N PRO A 165 8.22 -12.22 -6.68
CA PRO A 165 9.17 -12.53 -5.62
C PRO A 165 9.23 -14.04 -5.37
N PHE A 166 10.43 -14.55 -5.06
CA PHE A 166 10.66 -15.96 -4.74
C PHE A 166 10.29 -16.95 -5.86
N GLU A 167 10.35 -16.52 -7.13
CA GLU A 167 9.87 -17.28 -8.30
C GLU A 167 10.58 -18.61 -8.56
N LYS A 168 11.84 -18.78 -8.11
CA LYS A 168 12.73 -19.89 -8.52
C LYS A 168 12.17 -21.30 -8.31
N ARG A 169 11.06 -21.45 -7.59
CA ARG A 169 10.44 -22.73 -7.21
C ARG A 169 8.92 -22.68 -7.18
N LEU A 170 8.31 -21.78 -7.97
CA LEU A 170 6.86 -21.70 -8.12
C LEU A 170 6.39 -22.46 -9.36
N VAL A 171 5.23 -23.08 -9.22
CA VAL A 171 4.54 -23.74 -10.32
C VAL A 171 3.98 -22.66 -11.26
N LYS A 172 4.18 -22.82 -12.57
CA LYS A 172 3.82 -21.79 -13.56
C LYS A 172 2.32 -21.47 -13.50
N GLU A 173 1.51 -22.50 -13.28
CA GLU A 173 0.06 -22.45 -13.19
C GLU A 173 -0.41 -21.54 -12.05
N ASP A 174 0.28 -21.53 -10.91
CA ASP A 174 -0.05 -20.64 -9.78
C ASP A 174 0.21 -19.17 -10.12
N VAL A 175 1.32 -18.90 -10.81
CA VAL A 175 1.67 -17.55 -11.27
C VAL A 175 0.67 -17.05 -12.32
N ASP A 176 0.27 -17.93 -13.24
CA ASP A 176 -0.70 -17.61 -14.28
C ASP A 176 -2.12 -17.40 -13.69
N ALA A 177 -2.50 -18.17 -12.66
CA ALA A 177 -3.73 -17.96 -11.90
C ALA A 177 -3.76 -16.61 -11.18
N LEU A 178 -2.65 -16.20 -10.55
CA LEU A 178 -2.52 -14.86 -9.97
C LEU A 178 -2.67 -13.77 -11.04
N VAL A 179 -1.98 -13.89 -12.17
CA VAL A 179 -2.05 -12.89 -13.25
C VAL A 179 -3.48 -12.75 -13.77
N LYS A 180 -4.18 -13.88 -13.96
CA LYS A 180 -5.58 -13.88 -14.35
C LYS A 180 -6.46 -13.15 -13.33
N GLN A 181 -6.33 -13.49 -12.05
CA GLN A 181 -7.09 -12.82 -10.97
C GLN A 181 -6.82 -11.31 -10.95
N VAL A 182 -5.56 -10.89 -11.09
CA VAL A 182 -5.19 -9.47 -11.13
C VAL A 182 -5.87 -8.77 -12.31
N GLU A 183 -5.89 -9.35 -13.50
CA GLU A 183 -6.56 -8.75 -14.65
C GLU A 183 -8.08 -8.69 -14.51
N GLU A 184 -8.71 -9.69 -13.89
CA GLU A 184 -10.14 -9.66 -13.57
C GLU A 184 -10.50 -8.52 -12.60
N ILE A 185 -9.68 -8.29 -11.56
CA ILE A 185 -9.83 -7.14 -10.65
C ILE A 185 -9.72 -5.81 -11.42
N LYS A 186 -8.68 -5.70 -12.26
CA LYS A 186 -8.45 -4.49 -13.06
C LYS A 186 -9.59 -4.23 -14.05
N GLU A 187 -10.20 -5.25 -14.62
CA GLU A 187 -11.31 -5.10 -15.57
C GLU A 187 -12.55 -4.49 -14.90
N ILE A 188 -12.91 -4.97 -13.71
CA ILE A 188 -14.02 -4.38 -12.94
C ILE A 188 -13.74 -2.90 -12.65
N SER A 189 -12.50 -2.57 -12.25
CA SER A 189 -12.11 -1.19 -12.05
C SER A 189 -12.16 -0.35 -13.34
N ARG A 190 -11.74 -0.90 -14.48
CA ARG A 190 -11.83 -0.23 -15.78
C ARG A 190 -13.28 0.10 -16.12
N CYS A 191 -14.22 -0.79 -15.79
CA CYS A 191 -15.66 -0.56 -15.96
C CYS A 191 -16.16 0.62 -15.11
N VAL A 192 -15.83 0.64 -13.82
CA VAL A 192 -16.22 1.75 -12.90
C VAL A 192 -15.69 3.09 -13.43
N VAL A 193 -14.39 3.15 -13.78
CA VAL A 193 -13.78 4.36 -14.33
C VAL A 193 -14.40 4.78 -15.67
N SER A 194 -14.71 3.81 -16.55
CA SER A 194 -15.42 4.06 -17.81
C SER A 194 -16.78 4.72 -17.58
N ASN A 195 -17.54 4.27 -16.58
CA ASN A 195 -18.85 4.84 -16.28
C ASN A 195 -18.76 6.27 -15.75
N VAL A 196 -17.72 6.59 -14.97
CA VAL A 196 -17.47 7.97 -14.55
C VAL A 196 -17.11 8.87 -15.73
N LEU A 197 -16.33 8.37 -16.70
CA LEU A 197 -15.94 9.15 -17.87
C LEU A 197 -17.13 9.58 -18.72
N LYS A 198 -18.21 8.78 -18.76
CA LYS A 198 -19.46 9.14 -19.44
C LYS A 198 -20.12 10.39 -18.83
N LEU A 199 -19.80 10.75 -17.58
CA LEU A 199 -20.30 11.95 -16.91
C LEU A 199 -19.48 13.21 -17.23
N SER A 200 -18.38 13.10 -17.99
CA SER A 200 -17.58 14.27 -18.33
C SER A 200 -18.39 15.30 -19.11
N GLY A 201 -18.33 16.56 -18.70
CA GLY A 201 -19.12 17.67 -19.23
C GLY A 201 -20.53 17.79 -18.64
N SER A 202 -21.03 16.78 -17.93
CA SER A 202 -22.35 16.81 -17.28
C SER A 202 -22.28 17.49 -15.92
N ASN A 203 -23.42 18.02 -15.48
CA ASN A 203 -23.60 18.48 -14.11
C ASN A 203 -23.86 17.27 -13.19
N VAL A 204 -23.14 17.23 -12.07
CA VAL A 204 -23.23 16.17 -11.06
C VAL A 204 -23.34 16.78 -9.67
N PHE A 205 -24.07 16.09 -8.79
CA PHE A 205 -23.97 16.26 -7.36
C PHE A 205 -22.92 15.30 -6.79
N LEU A 206 -22.20 15.73 -5.77
CA LEU A 206 -21.20 14.91 -5.08
C LEU A 206 -21.83 14.37 -3.79
N ARG A 207 -22.11 13.06 -3.75
CA ARG A 207 -22.61 12.40 -2.54
C ARG A 207 -21.45 11.80 -1.75
N VAL A 208 -21.48 11.98 -0.44
CA VAL A 208 -20.48 11.51 0.52
C VAL A 208 -21.17 10.94 1.75
N LYS A 209 -20.47 10.08 2.50
CA LYS A 209 -21.00 9.44 3.72
C LYS A 209 -22.36 8.74 3.51
N GLY A 210 -22.67 8.30 2.29
CA GLY A 210 -23.91 7.60 1.93
C GLY A 210 -25.17 8.48 1.80
N ASN A 211 -25.32 9.51 2.64
CA ASN A 211 -26.54 10.34 2.71
C ASN A 211 -26.26 11.85 2.89
N HIS A 212 -25.06 12.32 2.59
CA HIS A 212 -24.71 13.74 2.59
C HIS A 212 -24.31 14.19 1.19
N TYR A 213 -24.59 15.44 0.85
CA TYR A 213 -24.18 16.05 -0.41
C TYR A 213 -23.22 17.19 -0.16
N VAL A 214 -22.33 17.44 -1.12
CA VAL A 214 -21.44 18.60 -1.07
C VAL A 214 -22.22 19.88 -1.32
N GLN A 215 -21.93 20.90 -0.52
CA GLN A 215 -22.49 22.24 -0.63
C GLN A 215 -21.36 23.28 -0.60
N VAL A 216 -21.46 24.27 -1.49
CA VAL A 216 -20.63 25.48 -1.45
C VAL A 216 -21.30 26.51 -0.55
N GLN A 217 -20.60 26.97 0.48
CA GLN A 217 -21.08 27.99 1.40
C GLN A 217 -20.90 29.40 0.82
N ALA A 218 -21.61 30.37 1.38
CA ALA A 218 -21.56 31.77 0.93
C ALA A 218 -20.15 32.39 0.98
N ASP A 219 -19.30 31.94 1.90
CA ASP A 219 -17.90 32.40 2.02
C ASP A 219 -16.92 31.65 1.09
N GLY A 220 -17.44 30.77 0.23
CA GLY A 220 -16.70 29.96 -0.71
C GLY A 220 -16.03 28.73 -0.11
N THR A 221 -16.26 28.40 1.17
CA THR A 221 -15.85 27.10 1.73
C THR A 221 -16.73 25.98 1.20
N VAL A 222 -16.19 24.76 1.22
CA VAL A 222 -16.89 23.57 0.74
C VAL A 222 -17.21 22.68 1.94
N GLY A 223 -18.49 22.48 2.18
CA GLY A 223 -19.02 21.64 3.25
C GLY A 223 -19.91 20.51 2.73
N ILE A 224 -20.60 19.87 3.67
CA ILE A 224 -21.58 18.82 3.41
C ILE A 224 -22.91 19.16 4.08
N VAL A 225 -23.99 18.74 3.45
CA VAL A 225 -25.36 18.92 3.93
C VAL A 225 -26.07 17.56 3.90
N PRO A 226 -26.84 17.19 4.93
CA PRO A 226 -27.60 15.95 4.91
C PRO A 226 -28.65 15.98 3.80
N GLN A 227 -28.91 14.84 3.18
CA GLN A 227 -29.92 14.70 2.13
C GLN A 227 -31.33 15.10 2.60
N GLY A 228 -31.66 14.85 3.87
CA GLY A 228 -33.04 15.02 4.38
C GLY A 228 -34.04 14.09 3.69
N ASP A 229 -35.32 14.47 3.73
CA ASP A 229 -36.41 13.71 3.12
C ASP A 229 -36.46 13.86 1.59
N ASP A 230 -36.04 15.02 1.07
CA ASP A 230 -35.99 15.32 -0.36
C ASP A 230 -34.57 15.78 -0.76
N PRO A 231 -33.83 14.97 -1.58
CA PRO A 231 -32.53 15.35 -2.10
C PRO A 231 -32.53 16.63 -2.94
N THR A 232 -33.66 17.03 -3.52
CA THR A 232 -33.74 18.20 -4.40
C THR A 232 -33.71 19.52 -3.64
N THR A 233 -34.15 19.52 -2.38
CA THR A 233 -34.27 20.72 -1.54
C THR A 233 -33.17 20.83 -0.49
N CYS A 234 -32.24 19.88 -0.42
CA CYS A 234 -31.23 19.81 0.64
C CYS A 234 -30.09 20.84 0.51
N GLY A 235 -30.15 21.77 -0.46
CA GLY A 235 -29.12 22.79 -0.66
C GLY A 235 -27.81 22.26 -1.24
N ARG A 236 -27.81 21.07 -1.84
CA ARG A 236 -26.68 20.48 -2.57
C ARG A 236 -26.23 21.36 -3.72
N THR A 237 -24.92 21.37 -3.99
CA THR A 237 -24.33 22.12 -5.11
C THR A 237 -24.05 21.22 -6.30
N ALA A 238 -24.47 21.65 -7.50
CA ALA A 238 -24.14 21.00 -8.75
C ALA A 238 -22.77 21.46 -9.27
N PHE A 239 -21.99 20.53 -9.81
CA PHE A 239 -20.71 20.84 -10.45
C PHE A 239 -20.68 20.26 -11.85
N ARG A 240 -20.20 21.04 -12.82
CA ARG A 240 -19.79 20.48 -14.11
C ARG A 240 -18.52 19.66 -13.90
N LEU A 241 -18.61 18.36 -14.17
CA LEU A 241 -17.50 17.43 -14.01
C LEU A 241 -16.59 17.47 -15.24
N GLU A 242 -15.31 17.76 -15.06
CA GLU A 242 -14.33 17.70 -16.16
C GLU A 242 -13.38 16.52 -15.96
N CYS A 243 -13.40 15.54 -16.87
CA CYS A 243 -12.48 14.41 -16.88
C CYS A 243 -11.46 14.55 -18.01
N TYR A 244 -10.19 14.18 -17.80
CA TYR A 244 -9.15 14.46 -18.82
C TYR A 244 -7.95 13.52 -18.88
N ALA A 245 -7.81 12.59 -17.95
CA ALA A 245 -6.79 11.54 -18.06
C ALA A 245 -7.29 10.29 -17.37
N ARG A 246 -7.02 9.13 -17.97
CA ARG A 246 -7.51 7.83 -17.51
C ARG A 246 -6.35 6.88 -17.28
N GLY A 247 -6.29 6.31 -16.08
CA GLY A 247 -5.66 5.02 -15.82
C GLY A 247 -6.73 3.95 -15.58
N TYR A 248 -6.31 2.70 -15.37
CA TYR A 248 -7.27 1.61 -15.14
C TYR A 248 -8.01 1.74 -13.79
N ASN A 249 -7.35 2.31 -12.78
CA ASN A 249 -7.85 2.48 -11.41
C ASN A 249 -8.14 3.91 -10.97
N SER A 250 -7.88 4.88 -11.84
CA SER A 250 -8.14 6.28 -11.51
C SER A 250 -8.33 7.13 -12.75
N ILE A 251 -9.02 8.24 -12.57
CA ILE A 251 -9.13 9.33 -13.55
C ILE A 251 -8.76 10.65 -12.90
N ARG A 252 -8.34 11.61 -13.70
CA ARG A 252 -8.20 12.98 -13.23
C ARG A 252 -9.47 13.77 -13.48
N VAL A 253 -9.93 14.48 -12.46
CA VAL A 253 -11.18 15.22 -12.44
C VAL A 253 -11.00 16.65 -11.94
N ARG A 254 -11.90 17.54 -12.39
CA ARG A 254 -12.13 18.88 -11.81
C ARG A 254 -13.62 19.11 -11.62
N PHE A 255 -13.94 19.99 -10.68
CA PHE A 255 -15.31 20.35 -10.35
C PHE A 255 -15.47 21.85 -10.56
N PHE A 256 -16.17 22.20 -11.62
CA PHE A 256 -16.47 23.58 -11.98
C PHE A 256 -17.87 23.94 -11.50
N HIS A 257 -18.01 25.09 -10.86
CA HIS A 257 -19.28 25.63 -10.39
C HIS A 257 -19.72 26.75 -11.33
N GLU A 258 -20.78 26.49 -12.10
CA GLU A 258 -21.26 27.39 -13.16
C GLU A 258 -21.61 28.77 -12.62
N ASP A 259 -22.37 28.83 -11.52
CA ASP A 259 -22.91 30.09 -10.98
C ASP A 259 -21.82 31.08 -10.54
N THR A 260 -20.66 30.58 -10.10
CA THR A 260 -19.56 31.43 -9.62
C THR A 260 -18.34 31.45 -10.54
N GLY A 261 -18.34 30.69 -11.64
CA GLY A 261 -17.17 30.54 -12.52
C GLY A 261 -15.92 29.98 -11.82
N CYS A 262 -16.08 29.38 -10.64
CA CYS A 262 -14.98 28.92 -9.80
C CYS A 262 -14.80 27.40 -9.86
N TYR A 263 -13.62 26.92 -9.46
CA TYR A 263 -13.32 25.50 -9.31
C TYR A 263 -13.12 25.13 -7.84
N MET A 264 -13.50 23.90 -7.49
CA MET A 264 -13.17 23.33 -6.19
C MET A 264 -11.65 23.08 -6.09
N PHE A 265 -11.07 23.55 -4.99
CA PHE A 265 -9.62 23.66 -4.84
C PHE A 265 -9.13 23.18 -3.47
N SER A 266 -7.95 22.56 -3.50
CA SER A 266 -7.16 22.09 -2.35
C SER A 266 -5.98 23.06 -2.14
N ARG A 267 -5.92 23.77 -0.99
CA ARG A 267 -4.90 24.81 -0.70
C ARG A 267 -3.53 24.31 -0.19
N SER A 268 -2.45 24.76 -0.85
CA SER A 268 -1.03 24.50 -0.52
C SER A 268 -0.66 24.51 0.98
N THR A 269 0.32 23.68 1.32
CA THR A 269 0.89 23.37 2.65
C THR A 269 1.40 24.56 3.47
N LEU A 270 1.53 25.74 2.88
CA LEU A 270 1.97 26.96 3.56
C LEU A 270 0.82 27.76 4.19
N SER A 271 -0.45 27.37 3.96
CA SER A 271 -1.61 28.00 4.58
C SER A 271 -2.06 27.21 5.82
N CYS A 272 -2.43 27.92 6.89
CA CYS A 272 -2.99 27.32 8.12
C CYS A 272 -4.40 26.71 7.94
N PHE A 273 -5.04 26.90 6.78
CA PHE A 273 -6.37 26.38 6.47
C PHE A 273 -6.28 25.11 5.63
N ARG A 274 -6.86 24.01 6.12
CA ARG A 274 -6.91 22.72 5.43
C ARG A 274 -8.24 22.47 4.69
N ASP A 275 -9.19 23.38 4.83
CA ASP A 275 -10.53 23.20 4.31
C ASP A 275 -10.56 23.48 2.79
N LEU A 276 -11.41 22.75 2.06
CA LEU A 276 -11.62 22.92 0.63
C LEU A 276 -12.36 24.24 0.36
N ARG A 277 -12.01 24.90 -0.75
CA ARG A 277 -12.60 26.18 -1.15
C ARG A 277 -12.86 26.26 -2.64
N MET A 278 -13.76 27.16 -3.03
CA MET A 278 -13.98 27.57 -4.41
C MET A 278 -13.00 28.68 -4.79
N LYS A 279 -12.41 28.60 -5.99
CA LYS A 279 -11.45 29.59 -6.47
C LYS A 279 -11.49 29.78 -7.98
N GLU A 280 -11.31 31.03 -8.41
CA GLU A 280 -11.05 31.36 -9.80
C GLU A 280 -9.68 30.82 -10.28
N PRO A 281 -9.60 30.37 -11.54
CA PRO A 281 -8.34 29.94 -12.13
C PRO A 281 -7.40 31.15 -12.32
N LEU A 282 -6.23 31.13 -11.69
CA LEU A 282 -5.19 32.14 -11.93
C LEU A 282 -4.48 31.86 -13.26
N GLY A 283 -4.55 32.81 -14.21
CA GLY A 283 -3.96 32.66 -15.55
C GLY A 283 -2.47 32.30 -15.58
N VAL A 284 -1.70 32.75 -14.58
CA VAL A 284 -0.22 32.59 -14.54
C VAL A 284 0.24 31.32 -13.79
N ARG A 285 -0.55 30.79 -12.85
CA ARG A 285 -0.19 29.61 -12.03
C ARG A 285 -0.80 28.28 -12.54
N GLY A 286 -1.57 28.33 -13.62
CA GLY A 286 -2.20 27.15 -14.23
C GLY A 286 -3.31 26.51 -13.37
N LYS A 287 -3.91 25.43 -13.88
CA LYS A 287 -5.04 24.70 -13.26
C LYS A 287 -4.62 23.52 -12.36
N SER A 288 -3.35 23.43 -11.96
CA SER A 288 -2.78 22.22 -11.33
C SER A 288 -3.34 21.91 -9.93
N GLY A 289 -3.64 22.92 -9.11
CA GLY A 289 -4.29 22.71 -7.80
C GLY A 289 -5.81 22.57 -7.83
N LEU A 290 -6.43 22.72 -9.02
CA LEU A 290 -7.87 22.53 -9.25
C LEU A 290 -8.19 21.07 -9.62
N THR A 291 -7.21 20.18 -9.45
CA THR A 291 -7.19 18.85 -10.03
C THR A 291 -7.13 17.79 -8.93
N TRP A 292 -7.97 16.78 -9.10
CA TRP A 292 -7.98 15.59 -8.26
C TRP A 292 -7.73 14.35 -9.10
N GLU A 293 -7.08 13.35 -8.50
CA GLU A 293 -7.15 11.97 -8.95
C GLU A 293 -8.30 11.28 -8.20
N TYR A 294 -9.32 10.88 -8.95
CA TYR A 294 -10.45 10.09 -8.46
C TYR A 294 -10.18 8.61 -8.70
N SER A 295 -10.17 7.79 -7.64
CA SER A 295 -10.00 6.33 -7.76
C SER A 295 -11.32 5.63 -8.08
N SER A 296 -11.24 4.41 -8.64
CA SER A 296 -12.43 3.56 -8.84
C SER A 296 -13.11 3.16 -7.52
N LEU A 297 -12.43 3.31 -6.38
CA LEU A 297 -13.03 3.15 -5.05
C LEU A 297 -13.67 4.44 -4.53
N GLY A 298 -13.71 5.53 -5.30
CA GLY A 298 -14.39 6.76 -4.92
C GLY A 298 -13.56 7.73 -4.07
N TYR A 299 -12.25 7.53 -3.94
CA TYR A 299 -11.39 8.46 -3.19
C TYR A 299 -10.88 9.58 -4.10
N LEU A 300 -10.95 10.82 -3.64
CA LEU A 300 -10.29 11.96 -4.26
C LEU A 300 -8.92 12.20 -3.62
N ARG A 301 -7.88 12.29 -4.45
CA ARG A 301 -6.51 12.66 -4.04
C ARG A 301 -6.04 13.92 -4.76
N SER A 302 -5.60 14.92 -4.01
CA SER A 302 -5.12 16.18 -4.56
C SER A 302 -3.83 15.97 -5.35
N MET A 303 -3.77 16.39 -6.61
CA MET A 303 -2.55 16.29 -7.41
C MET A 303 -1.48 17.33 -7.02
N ASN A 304 -1.84 18.31 -6.19
CA ASN A 304 -0.97 19.45 -5.85
C ASN A 304 -0.56 19.49 -4.36
N GLN A 305 -1.25 18.74 -3.49
CA GLN A 305 -0.94 18.66 -2.06
C GLN A 305 -0.46 17.29 -1.64
N HIS A 306 0.73 16.89 -2.08
CA HIS A 306 1.33 15.64 -1.59
C HIS A 306 0.43 14.39 -1.72
N ARG A 307 -0.57 14.42 -2.61
CA ARG A 307 -1.60 13.36 -2.77
C ARG A 307 -2.50 13.12 -1.55
N ARG A 308 -2.72 14.15 -0.73
CA ARG A 308 -3.71 14.15 0.35
C ARG A 308 -5.11 13.79 -0.18
N TYR A 309 -5.85 13.07 0.65
CA TYR A 309 -7.23 12.70 0.40
C TYR A 309 -8.20 13.81 0.82
N VAL A 310 -9.44 13.73 0.34
CA VAL A 310 -10.54 14.54 0.90
C VAL A 310 -11.17 13.80 2.08
N GLY A 311 -11.21 14.44 3.25
CA GLY A 311 -11.96 14.00 4.42
C GLY A 311 -13.10 14.97 4.75
N ALA A 312 -13.84 14.66 5.81
CA ALA A 312 -14.92 15.51 6.31
C ALA A 312 -14.83 15.61 7.84
N ARG A 313 -14.81 16.84 8.35
CA ARG A 313 -14.74 17.17 9.77
C ARG A 313 -16.14 17.10 10.40
N ASP A 314 -16.19 17.07 11.73
CA ASP A 314 -17.42 16.94 12.50
C ASP A 314 -18.35 18.16 12.36
N ASP A 315 -17.80 19.33 12.03
CA ASP A 315 -18.56 20.55 11.73
C ASP A 315 -19.08 20.62 10.28
N GLY A 316 -18.93 19.52 9.51
CA GLY A 316 -19.46 19.42 8.15
C GLY A 316 -18.57 20.05 7.08
N LEU A 317 -17.37 20.54 7.40
CA LEU A 317 -16.45 21.04 6.37
C LEU A 317 -15.62 19.93 5.73
N LEU A 318 -15.39 20.02 4.41
CA LEU A 318 -14.45 19.16 3.71
C LEU A 318 -13.03 19.71 3.83
N LEU A 319 -12.06 18.82 4.03
CA LEU A 319 -10.66 19.19 4.24
C LEU A 319 -9.69 18.16 3.66
N ASP A 320 -8.43 18.56 3.50
CA ASP A 320 -7.35 17.66 3.09
C ASP A 320 -6.85 16.81 4.28
N VAL A 321 -6.95 15.49 4.15
CA VAL A 321 -6.48 14.49 5.14
C VAL A 321 -5.34 13.64 4.57
N SER A 322 -4.45 13.14 5.43
CA SER A 322 -3.26 12.40 4.99
C SER A 322 -3.53 10.92 4.70
N MET A 323 -4.44 10.30 5.45
CA MET A 323 -4.64 8.85 5.43
C MET A 323 -5.95 8.48 4.75
N ARG A 324 -5.97 7.34 4.05
CA ARG A 324 -7.17 6.84 3.38
C ARG A 324 -8.29 6.51 4.37
N GLY A 325 -7.96 6.11 5.61
CA GLY A 325 -8.96 5.79 6.62
C GLY A 325 -9.74 6.99 7.14
N ASP A 326 -9.18 8.19 7.01
CA ASP A 326 -9.84 9.46 7.39
C ASP A 326 -10.56 10.10 6.19
N ALA A 327 -10.41 9.52 5.00
CA ALA A 327 -10.95 10.05 3.77
C ALA A 327 -12.42 9.65 3.59
N VAL A 328 -13.20 10.57 3.02
CA VAL A 328 -14.54 10.27 2.55
C VAL A 328 -14.48 9.70 1.13
N ARG A 329 -15.45 8.83 0.83
CA ARG A 329 -15.69 8.34 -0.53
C ARG A 329 -16.74 9.23 -1.18
N VAL A 330 -16.50 9.57 -2.43
CA VAL A 330 -17.34 10.45 -3.24
C VAL A 330 -18.00 9.65 -4.35
N GLU A 331 -19.31 9.77 -4.42
CA GLU A 331 -20.14 9.22 -5.48
C GLU A 331 -20.65 10.37 -6.35
N PHE A 332 -20.60 10.19 -7.67
CA PHE A 332 -21.14 11.16 -8.60
C PHE A 332 -22.58 10.78 -8.93
N VAL A 333 -23.50 11.70 -8.66
CA VAL A 333 -24.93 11.57 -8.95
C VAL A 333 -25.26 12.56 -10.06
N ALA A 334 -25.65 12.06 -11.24
CA ALA A 334 -26.02 12.93 -12.36
C ALA A 334 -27.20 13.83 -11.99
N CYS A 335 -27.18 15.09 -12.45
CA CYS A 335 -28.37 15.94 -12.45
C CYS A 335 -29.37 15.39 -13.50
N GLU A 336 -30.68 15.58 -13.26
CA GLU A 336 -31.74 15.10 -14.16
C GLU A 336 -31.51 15.55 -15.63
N GLY A 337 -31.80 14.67 -16.59
CA GLY A 337 -31.67 14.94 -18.03
C GLY A 337 -30.49 14.28 -18.76
N ALA A 338 -29.53 13.66 -18.05
CA ALA A 338 -28.41 12.94 -18.67
C ALA A 338 -28.68 11.43 -18.94
N ALA A 339 -29.94 10.99 -18.91
CA ALA A 339 -30.30 9.61 -18.57
C ALA A 339 -31.16 8.88 -19.60
N GLU A 340 -30.59 8.57 -20.77
CA GLU A 340 -31.05 7.39 -21.54
C GLU A 340 -30.11 6.18 -21.41
N ALA A 341 -28.91 6.34 -20.84
CA ALA A 341 -27.97 5.22 -20.63
C ALA A 341 -27.01 5.40 -19.42
N TYR A 342 -27.40 6.14 -18.39
CA TYR A 342 -26.56 6.36 -17.21
C TYR A 342 -26.67 5.18 -16.23
N THR A 343 -25.59 4.42 -16.10
CA THR A 343 -25.39 3.49 -14.98
C THR A 343 -24.48 4.17 -13.95
N PRO A 344 -24.97 4.45 -12.73
CA PRO A 344 -24.15 5.02 -11.67
C PRO A 344 -22.87 4.20 -11.46
N PRO A 345 -21.69 4.85 -11.36
CA PRO A 345 -20.46 4.15 -11.06
C PRO A 345 -20.56 3.47 -9.68
N ASP A 346 -20.51 2.15 -9.65
CA ASP A 346 -20.55 1.40 -8.40
C ASP A 346 -19.14 1.29 -7.81
N ILE A 347 -18.79 2.29 -7.00
CA ILE A 347 -17.49 2.36 -6.34
C ILE A 347 -17.25 1.20 -5.36
N HIS A 348 -18.29 0.45 -4.97
CA HIS A 348 -18.20 -0.69 -4.06
C HIS A 348 -18.04 -2.03 -4.79
N GLN A 349 -18.20 -2.06 -6.11
CA GLN A 349 -18.21 -3.30 -6.90
C GLN A 349 -16.92 -4.11 -6.73
N VAL A 350 -15.74 -3.47 -6.82
CA VAL A 350 -14.45 -4.15 -6.71
C VAL A 350 -14.32 -4.84 -5.35
N THR A 351 -14.57 -4.10 -4.26
CA THR A 351 -14.44 -4.60 -2.89
C THR A 351 -15.47 -5.68 -2.55
N ARG A 352 -16.69 -5.61 -3.10
CA ARG A 352 -17.70 -6.66 -2.90
C ARG A 352 -17.33 -7.96 -3.61
N THR A 353 -16.78 -7.86 -4.82
CA THR A 353 -16.35 -9.04 -5.60
C THR A 353 -15.08 -9.68 -5.01
N TYR A 354 -14.13 -8.86 -4.54
CA TYR A 354 -12.85 -9.33 -4.02
C TYR A 354 -12.71 -9.04 -2.53
N ASN A 355 -13.13 -10.03 -1.73
CA ASN A 355 -12.84 -10.07 -0.30
C ASN A 355 -11.66 -11.03 -0.07
N HIS A 356 -10.48 -10.47 0.22
CA HIS A 356 -9.24 -11.21 0.43
C HIS A 356 -9.24 -12.09 1.68
N GLU A 357 -10.07 -11.77 2.68
CA GLU A 357 -10.16 -12.51 3.95
C GLU A 357 -10.92 -13.84 3.79
N LYS A 358 -11.90 -13.91 2.87
CA LYS A 358 -12.80 -15.08 2.71
C LYS A 358 -12.14 -16.34 2.15
N SER A 359 -10.83 -16.34 1.83
CA SER A 359 -10.23 -17.46 1.08
C SER A 359 -8.74 -17.67 1.32
N ILE A 360 -8.23 -17.52 2.54
CA ILE A 360 -6.80 -17.78 2.81
C ILE A 360 -6.47 -19.25 2.51
N GLN A 361 -5.72 -19.48 1.44
CA GLN A 361 -5.05 -20.74 1.13
C GLN A 361 -3.55 -20.43 1.14
N TYR A 362 -2.78 -21.23 1.88
CA TYR A 362 -1.33 -21.08 1.94
C TYR A 362 -0.71 -21.77 0.72
N THR A 363 0.05 -21.01 -0.08
CA THR A 363 0.80 -21.57 -1.21
C THR A 363 2.12 -22.14 -0.70
N GLU A 364 2.32 -23.46 -0.83
CA GLU A 364 3.55 -24.10 -0.38
C GLU A 364 4.61 -24.17 -1.50
N SER A 365 5.68 -23.38 -1.43
CA SER A 365 6.82 -23.49 -2.35
C SER A 365 7.68 -24.73 -2.09
N GLN A 366 8.40 -25.18 -3.11
CA GLN A 366 9.38 -26.26 -2.95
C GLN A 366 10.50 -25.88 -1.96
N SER A 367 10.93 -24.60 -1.89
CA SER A 367 11.91 -24.15 -0.89
C SER A 367 11.41 -24.33 0.55
N MET A 368 10.11 -24.13 0.80
CA MET A 368 9.52 -24.44 2.10
C MET A 368 9.51 -25.94 2.39
N ARG A 369 9.22 -26.78 1.39
CA ARG A 369 9.25 -28.24 1.55
C ARG A 369 10.65 -28.74 1.85
N ASP A 370 11.64 -28.26 1.11
CA ASP A 370 13.05 -28.62 1.30
C ASP A 370 13.55 -28.19 2.69
N TYR A 371 13.17 -26.99 3.14
CA TYR A 371 13.49 -26.51 4.49
C TYR A 371 12.82 -27.37 5.58
N LYS A 372 11.52 -27.67 5.45
CA LYS A 372 10.80 -28.55 6.39
C LYS A 372 11.44 -29.94 6.43
N ALA A 373 11.83 -30.49 5.29
CA ALA A 373 12.53 -31.78 5.20
C ALA A 373 13.90 -31.75 5.91
N ALA A 374 14.65 -30.65 5.76
CA ALA A 374 15.92 -30.44 6.45
C ALA A 374 15.76 -30.32 7.98
N GLU A 375 14.70 -29.64 8.46
CA GLU A 375 14.41 -29.54 9.90
C GLU A 375 13.93 -30.88 10.51
N LEU A 376 13.15 -31.67 9.76
CA LEU A 376 12.76 -33.02 10.15
C LEU A 376 13.96 -33.98 10.29
N THR A 377 15.00 -33.79 9.47
CA THR A 377 16.23 -34.58 9.55
C THR A 377 17.11 -34.16 10.73
N LYS A 378 17.11 -32.87 11.11
CA LYS A 378 17.82 -32.39 12.31
C LYS A 378 17.14 -32.79 13.62
N SER A 379 15.82 -32.91 13.63
CA SER A 379 15.00 -33.23 14.82
C SER A 379 14.78 -34.74 15.04
N SER A 380 15.23 -35.60 14.11
CA SER A 380 15.17 -37.05 14.29
C SER A 380 16.25 -37.54 15.29
N PRO A 381 15.94 -38.45 16.25
CA PRO A 381 16.84 -38.83 17.34
C PRO A 381 18.05 -39.69 16.94
N THR A 382 18.41 -39.77 15.65
CA THR A 382 19.38 -40.75 15.12
C THR A 382 20.75 -40.15 14.83
N SER A 383 21.19 -39.17 15.61
CA SER A 383 22.62 -38.82 15.70
C SER A 383 23.18 -39.41 16.99
N SER A 384 23.34 -40.73 17.01
CA SER A 384 24.21 -41.38 17.99
C SER A 384 25.65 -40.99 17.66
N THR A 385 26.25 -40.27 18.61
CA THR A 385 27.66 -39.99 18.73
C THR A 385 28.49 -41.26 18.47
N THR A 386 29.17 -41.34 17.32
CA THR A 386 30.32 -42.24 17.18
C THR A 386 31.54 -41.56 17.79
N THR A 387 31.74 -41.80 19.07
CA THR A 387 33.02 -41.65 19.75
C THR A 387 34.00 -42.67 19.16
N PRO A 388 35.20 -42.28 18.70
CA PRO A 388 36.20 -43.26 18.30
C PRO A 388 36.89 -43.79 19.57
N THR A 389 36.62 -45.06 19.90
CA THR A 389 37.32 -45.77 20.98
C THR A 389 38.68 -46.24 20.47
N THR A 390 39.72 -45.77 21.13
CA THR A 390 41.10 -46.26 21.08
C THR A 390 41.15 -47.72 21.54
N GLU A 391 41.76 -48.61 20.74
CA GLU A 391 42.68 -49.68 21.17
C GLU A 391 42.98 -50.66 20.02
N ARG A 392 44.17 -50.55 19.43
CA ARG A 392 44.95 -51.74 19.07
C ARG A 392 46.44 -51.39 19.06
N ALA A 393 47.15 -51.99 20.02
CA ALA A 393 48.55 -51.81 20.27
C ALA A 393 49.46 -52.69 19.39
N ALA A 394 50.72 -52.24 19.30
CA ALA A 394 51.98 -52.99 19.22
C ALA A 394 52.57 -53.37 17.84
N ALA A 395 53.65 -52.66 17.47
CA ALA A 395 55.00 -53.19 17.13
C ALA A 395 55.93 -52.00 16.75
N VAL A 396 56.72 -51.44 17.69
CA VAL A 396 58.18 -51.67 17.89
C VAL A 396 59.06 -51.38 16.64
N ALA A 397 59.81 -50.27 16.67
CA ALA A 397 61.29 -50.27 16.64
C ALA A 397 61.92 -48.85 16.45
N ALA A 398 62.78 -48.50 17.41
CA ALA A 398 64.04 -47.73 17.30
C ALA A 398 64.08 -46.25 16.84
N LEU A 399 64.41 -45.40 17.82
CA LEU A 399 65.13 -44.11 17.75
C LEU A 399 66.53 -44.24 17.08
N PRO A 400 67.15 -43.16 16.57
CA PRO A 400 68.01 -42.32 17.43
C PRO A 400 67.96 -40.79 17.20
N THR A 401 67.92 -40.09 18.35
CA THR A 401 68.67 -38.88 18.78
C THR A 401 68.93 -37.67 17.86
N LEU A 402 68.40 -36.52 18.31
CA LEU A 402 69.08 -35.26 18.67
C LEU A 402 70.36 -34.86 17.93
N VAL A 403 70.34 -33.70 17.26
CA VAL A 403 71.38 -32.63 17.33
C VAL A 403 70.74 -31.25 17.01
N GLU A 404 70.87 -30.30 17.94
CA GLU A 404 70.68 -28.84 17.75
C GLU A 404 71.91 -28.21 17.06
N SER A 405 71.74 -26.97 16.55
CA SER A 405 72.73 -25.99 16.00
C SER A 405 72.61 -25.82 14.48
N VAL A 406 72.49 -24.63 13.88
CA VAL A 406 72.71 -23.22 14.27
C VAL A 406 71.62 -22.35 13.64
#